data_AF-A0A397EPP3-F1
#
_entry.id   AF-A0A397EPP3-F1
#
_cell.length_a   1.000
_cell.length_b   1.000
_cell.length_c   1.000
_cell.angle_alpha   90.00
_cell.angle_beta   90.00
_cell.angle_gamma   90.00
#
_symmetry.space_group_name_H-M   'P 1'
#
loop_
_entity.id
_entity.type
_entity.pdbx_description
1 polymer ?
#
loop_
_entity_poly.entity_id
_entity_poly.type
_entity_poly.pdbx_seq_one_letter_code
_entity_poly.pdbx_strand_id
1 'polypeptide(L)'
;MEIPAPVRRINNALRSMNMTLVQTALFTTHLDVGVKVCDATKSDWNQFVTSEYQELISRAMMWRDGAIYITELPGEIHEIMNRNLEVAIMAATGTFGVHLQPCGATFVDALQHIEPDESFAPARNIGAIRPANITWGEFHTLKIEVGVSRGWALLDPKAILWATFPGVAYILCIRISPHFRACQYKLHSVEPPGGIVGVAPQFVAPIEINDATVVTMDSRRLLALPPQVPLPLGFANPNVQFQLQPLVLDTIARTQRNG
;
A
#
# COMPACT_ATOMS: atom_id res chain seq x y z
N MET A 1 -12.05 28.52 -6.14
CA MET A 1 -13.01 27.40 -6.07
C MET A 1 -13.38 27.21 -4.60
N GLU A 2 -14.65 27.02 -4.26
CA GLU A 2 -15.05 26.87 -2.85
C GLU A 2 -14.80 25.44 -2.36
N ILE A 3 -14.20 25.26 -1.18
CA ILE A 3 -13.96 23.94 -0.59
C ILE A 3 -15.32 23.30 -0.22
N PRO A 4 -15.64 22.08 -0.70
CA PRO A 4 -16.90 21.41 -0.38
C PRO A 4 -17.13 21.32 1.14
N ALA A 5 -18.39 21.43 1.57
CA ALA A 5 -18.72 21.43 3.00
C ALA A 5 -18.22 20.19 3.77
N PRO A 6 -18.33 18.95 3.22
CA PRO A 6 -17.77 17.76 3.88
C PRO A 6 -16.25 17.84 4.06
N VAL A 7 -15.53 18.27 3.02
CA VAL A 7 -14.07 18.44 3.04
C VAL A 7 -13.65 19.43 4.11
N ARG A 8 -14.33 20.58 4.17
CA ARG A 8 -14.09 21.63 5.16
C ARG A 8 -14.31 21.13 6.59
N ARG A 9 -15.38 20.36 6.82
CA ARG A 9 -15.69 19.78 8.15
C ARG A 9 -14.61 18.80 8.60
N ILE A 10 -14.19 17.89 7.71
CA ILE A 10 -13.15 16.90 8.02
C ILE A 10 -11.81 17.59 8.28
N ASN A 11 -11.42 18.56 7.44
CA ASN A 11 -10.20 19.35 7.66
C ASN A 11 -10.22 20.10 8.99
N ASN A 12 -11.35 20.69 9.37
CA ASN A 12 -11.47 21.39 10.64
C ASN A 12 -11.35 20.43 11.83
N ALA A 13 -11.90 19.21 11.72
CA ALA A 13 -11.72 18.18 12.73
C ALA A 13 -10.23 17.81 12.86
N LEU A 14 -9.54 17.55 11.74
CA LEU A 14 -8.10 17.26 11.72
C LEU A 14 -7.26 18.39 12.37
N ARG A 15 -7.52 19.65 12.01
CA ARG A 15 -6.81 20.82 12.58
C ARG A 15 -7.03 21.00 14.08
N SER A 16 -8.14 20.50 14.62
CA SER A 16 -8.42 20.55 16.05
C SER A 16 -7.69 19.47 16.86
N MET A 17 -7.13 18.45 16.19
CA MET A 17 -6.40 17.36 16.85
C MET A 17 -4.96 17.78 17.17
N ASN A 18 -4.46 17.33 18.32
CA ASN A 18 -3.04 17.43 18.63
C ASN A 18 -2.30 16.25 17.99
N MET A 19 -1.59 16.49 16.89
CA MET A 19 -0.93 15.42 16.12
C MET A 19 0.18 14.70 16.89
N THR A 20 0.83 15.35 17.88
CA THR A 20 1.78 14.68 18.77
C THR A 20 1.08 13.65 19.66
N LEU A 21 -0.12 13.97 20.17
CA LEU A 21 -0.92 13.00 20.93
C LEU A 21 -1.48 11.89 20.03
N VAL A 22 -1.89 12.21 18.81
CA VAL A 22 -2.30 11.20 17.80
C VAL A 22 -1.16 10.23 17.53
N GLN A 23 0.04 10.75 17.26
CA GLN A 23 1.23 9.92 17.01
C GLN A 23 1.56 9.03 18.21
N THR A 24 1.55 9.62 19.42
CA THR A 24 1.81 8.87 20.65
C THR A 24 0.80 7.74 20.83
N ALA A 25 -0.49 8.03 20.62
CA ALA A 25 -1.55 7.04 20.69
C ALA A 25 -1.34 5.91 19.66
N LEU A 26 -1.07 6.26 18.40
CA LEU A 26 -0.80 5.30 17.32
C LEU A 26 0.42 4.40 17.58
N PHE A 27 1.43 4.89 18.30
CA PHE A 27 2.61 4.09 18.67
C PHE A 27 2.39 3.20 19.89
N THR A 28 1.30 3.39 20.63
CA THR A 28 0.93 2.41 21.66
C THR A 28 0.39 1.15 21.00
N THR A 29 0.80 -0.01 21.50
CA THR A 29 0.46 -1.35 20.96
C THR A 29 -1.03 -1.71 21.06
N HIS A 30 -1.90 -0.76 21.40
CA HIS A 30 -3.31 -0.99 21.73
C HIS A 30 -4.29 -0.33 20.76
N LEU A 31 -3.81 0.42 19.75
CA LEU A 31 -4.66 1.08 18.76
C LEU A 31 -4.55 0.43 17.37
N ASP A 32 -4.79 -0.88 17.33
CA ASP A 32 -5.16 -1.63 16.11
C ASP A 32 -6.49 -1.13 15.47
N VAL A 33 -7.02 0.00 15.97
CA VAL A 33 -8.26 0.65 15.55
C VAL A 33 -8.05 2.12 15.18
N GLY A 34 -6.83 2.64 15.21
CA GLY A 34 -6.54 4.04 14.87
C GLY A 34 -7.18 5.08 15.82
N VAL A 35 -6.98 6.36 15.53
CA VAL A 35 -7.52 7.48 16.30
C VAL A 35 -8.69 8.10 15.54
N LYS A 36 -9.88 8.10 16.16
CA LYS A 36 -11.09 8.67 15.55
C LYS A 36 -10.93 10.17 15.30
N VAL A 37 -11.25 10.61 14.08
CA VAL A 37 -11.28 12.03 13.66
C VAL A 37 -12.67 12.61 13.87
N CYS A 38 -13.66 12.05 13.16
CA CYS A 38 -15.06 12.47 13.25
C CYS A 38 -15.99 11.40 12.67
N ASP A 39 -17.28 11.53 12.96
CA ASP A 39 -18.32 10.81 12.23
C ASP A 39 -18.49 11.41 10.83
N ALA A 40 -18.60 10.54 9.83
CA ALA A 40 -18.74 10.94 8.44
C ALA A 40 -19.47 9.85 7.65
N THR A 41 -20.36 10.27 6.75
CA THR A 41 -20.96 9.31 5.81
C THR A 41 -19.91 8.81 4.82
N LYS A 42 -20.16 7.68 4.19
CA LYS A 42 -19.30 7.18 3.11
C LYS A 42 -19.18 8.18 1.95
N SER A 43 -20.26 8.93 1.67
CA SER A 43 -20.24 9.98 0.65
C SER A 43 -19.33 11.14 1.03
N ASP A 44 -19.33 11.53 2.31
CA ASP A 44 -18.44 12.59 2.81
C ASP A 44 -16.97 12.16 2.66
N TRP A 45 -16.66 10.91 2.99
CA TRP A 45 -15.33 10.33 2.82
C TRP A 45 -14.89 10.34 1.35
N ASN A 46 -15.72 9.86 0.43
CA ASN A 46 -15.37 9.85 -0.99
C ASN A 46 -15.10 11.27 -1.53
N GLN A 47 -15.90 12.27 -1.12
CA GLN A 47 -15.64 13.68 -1.48
C GLN A 47 -14.33 14.20 -0.91
N PHE A 48 -13.95 13.73 0.29
CA PHE A 48 -12.66 14.06 0.89
C PHE A 48 -11.48 13.46 0.11
N VAL A 49 -11.53 12.15 -0.20
CA VAL A 49 -10.44 11.46 -0.92
C VAL A 49 -10.21 12.05 -2.31
N THR A 50 -11.27 12.41 -3.01
CA THR A 50 -11.16 13.00 -4.37
C THR A 50 -10.76 14.48 -4.37
N SER A 51 -10.70 15.13 -3.21
CA SER A 51 -10.39 16.56 -3.10
C SER A 51 -8.88 16.80 -3.04
N GLU A 52 -8.40 17.84 -3.71
CA GLU A 52 -7.01 18.31 -3.60
C GLU A 52 -6.73 19.06 -2.29
N TYR A 53 -7.78 19.45 -1.56
CA TYR A 53 -7.69 20.24 -0.33
C TYR A 53 -7.59 19.40 0.95
N GLN A 54 -7.03 18.20 0.90
CA GLN A 54 -6.92 17.35 2.10
C GLN A 54 -5.92 17.94 3.10
N GLU A 55 -6.34 18.10 4.35
CA GLU A 55 -5.44 18.49 5.44
C GLU A 55 -4.44 17.38 5.79
N LEU A 56 -4.92 16.14 5.76
CA LEU A 56 -4.11 14.93 5.91
C LEU A 56 -4.46 14.02 4.74
N ILE A 57 -3.43 13.50 4.06
CA ILE A 57 -3.61 12.64 2.90
C ILE A 57 -4.41 11.37 3.27
N SER A 58 -5.34 10.96 2.41
CA SER A 58 -6.32 9.92 2.73
C SER A 58 -5.70 8.54 2.97
N ARG A 59 -4.54 8.22 2.38
CA ARG A 59 -3.78 6.99 2.68
C ARG A 59 -3.38 6.82 4.14
N ALA A 60 -3.28 7.93 4.90
CA ALA A 60 -3.02 7.94 6.33
C ALA A 60 -4.26 7.59 7.18
N MET A 61 -5.43 7.54 6.55
CA MET A 61 -6.72 7.40 7.20
C MET A 61 -7.53 6.22 6.66
N MET A 62 -8.56 5.85 7.40
CA MET A 62 -9.57 4.91 6.92
C MET A 62 -10.97 5.33 7.36
N TRP A 63 -11.93 5.11 6.47
CA TRP A 63 -13.34 5.16 6.80
C TRP A 63 -13.82 3.76 7.19
N ARG A 64 -14.48 3.64 8.35
CA ARG A 64 -15.19 2.42 8.78
C ARG A 64 -16.36 2.79 9.67
N ASP A 65 -17.44 2.03 9.54
CA ASP A 65 -18.59 2.09 10.45
C ASP A 65 -19.12 3.51 10.72
N GLY A 66 -19.14 4.35 9.67
CA GLY A 66 -19.66 5.72 9.76
C GLY A 66 -18.71 6.75 10.37
N ALA A 67 -17.43 6.43 10.53
CA ALA A 67 -16.42 7.34 11.06
C ALA A 67 -15.08 7.25 10.31
N ILE A 68 -14.32 8.34 10.38
CA ILE A 68 -12.95 8.45 9.85
C ILE A 68 -11.97 8.29 11.00
N TYR A 69 -10.92 7.50 10.76
CA TYR A 69 -9.83 7.24 11.70
C TYR A 69 -8.49 7.56 11.05
N ILE A 70 -7.56 8.16 11.79
CA ILE A 70 -6.13 8.17 11.43
C ILE A 70 -5.55 6.82 11.85
N THR A 71 -4.89 6.13 10.92
CA THR A 71 -4.29 4.81 11.17
C THR A 71 -2.77 4.81 11.02
N GLU A 72 -2.24 5.73 10.23
CA GLU A 72 -0.83 5.93 9.98
C GLU A 72 -0.64 7.45 9.89
N LEU A 73 0.42 8.01 10.44
CA LEU A 73 0.79 9.39 10.10
C LEU A 73 1.92 9.34 9.08
N PRO A 74 1.94 10.25 8.09
CA PRO A 74 3.11 10.45 7.24
C PRO A 74 4.31 10.69 8.13
N GLY A 75 5.26 9.76 8.09
CA GLY A 75 6.39 9.72 9.00
C GLY A 75 7.63 9.26 8.27
N GLU A 76 8.79 9.67 8.77
CA GLU A 76 10.05 9.45 8.08
C GLU A 76 10.33 7.97 7.77
N ILE A 77 10.09 7.07 8.74
CA ILE A 77 10.22 5.62 8.56
C ILE A 77 9.35 5.14 7.39
N HIS A 78 8.09 5.58 7.36
CA HIS A 78 7.10 5.16 6.36
C HIS A 78 7.50 5.62 4.96
N GLU A 79 7.78 6.92 4.80
CA GLU A 79 8.11 7.49 3.49
C GLU A 79 9.44 6.99 2.93
N ILE A 80 10.46 6.81 3.78
CA ILE A 80 11.75 6.25 3.36
C ILE A 80 11.58 4.80 2.92
N MET A 81 10.89 3.98 3.72
CA MET A 81 10.68 2.59 3.36
C MET A 81 9.88 2.47 2.06
N ASN A 82 8.82 3.27 1.90
CA ASN A 82 8.00 3.26 0.69
C ASN A 82 8.83 3.62 -0.56
N ARG A 83 9.66 4.67 -0.46
CA ARG A 83 10.58 5.05 -1.56
C ARG A 83 11.61 3.95 -1.86
N ASN A 84 12.17 3.33 -0.82
CA ASN A 84 13.16 2.28 -0.98
C ASN A 84 12.56 1.05 -1.66
N LEU A 85 11.32 0.69 -1.34
CA LEU A 85 10.58 -0.39 -2.00
C LEU A 85 10.33 -0.09 -3.47
N GLU A 86 9.86 1.12 -3.79
CA GLU A 86 9.63 1.54 -5.16
C GLU A 86 10.89 1.35 -6.02
N VAL A 87 12.01 1.93 -5.56
CA VAL A 87 13.30 1.85 -6.26
C VAL A 87 13.79 0.41 -6.39
N ALA A 88 13.71 -0.39 -5.31
CA ALA A 88 14.17 -1.77 -5.32
C ALA A 88 13.37 -2.65 -6.29
N ILE A 89 12.05 -2.50 -6.32
CA ILE A 89 11.18 -3.25 -7.25
C ILE A 89 11.50 -2.84 -8.68
N MET A 90 11.56 -1.54 -8.97
CA MET A 90 11.89 -1.04 -10.30
C MET A 90 13.24 -1.58 -10.78
N ALA A 91 14.28 -1.51 -9.95
CA ALA A 91 15.59 -2.07 -10.28
C ALA A 91 15.52 -3.58 -10.52
N ALA A 92 14.80 -4.32 -9.67
CA ALA A 92 14.64 -5.77 -9.77
C ALA A 92 13.88 -6.23 -11.02
N THR A 93 13.14 -5.35 -11.69
CA THR A 93 12.52 -5.68 -12.98
C THR A 93 13.55 -5.87 -14.10
N GLY A 94 14.78 -5.34 -13.96
CA GLY A 94 15.77 -5.28 -15.05
C GLY A 94 15.48 -4.23 -16.13
N THR A 95 14.28 -3.64 -16.13
CA THR A 95 13.86 -2.60 -17.11
C THR A 95 13.36 -1.33 -16.46
N PHE A 96 13.51 -1.21 -15.14
CA PHE A 96 12.97 -0.11 -14.38
C PHE A 96 11.45 0.05 -14.62
N GLY A 97 10.96 1.29 -14.69
CA GLY A 97 9.55 1.60 -14.93
C GLY A 97 9.06 1.42 -16.37
N VAL A 98 9.80 0.72 -17.27
CA VAL A 98 9.41 0.61 -18.68
C VAL A 98 8.21 -0.32 -18.87
N HIS A 99 8.21 -1.49 -18.24
CA HIS A 99 7.16 -2.50 -18.43
C HIS A 99 6.23 -2.67 -17.22
N LEU A 100 6.74 -2.40 -16.01
CA LEU A 100 5.99 -2.39 -14.77
C LEU A 100 6.14 -1.00 -14.14
N GLN A 101 5.08 -0.19 -14.21
CA GLN A 101 5.11 1.24 -13.92
C GLN A 101 4.68 1.50 -12.46
N PRO A 102 5.44 2.28 -11.68
CA PRO A 102 4.97 2.74 -10.37
C PRO A 102 3.78 3.68 -10.55
N CYS A 103 2.79 3.56 -9.68
CA CYS A 103 1.52 4.29 -9.73
C CYS A 103 1.23 5.05 -8.43
N GLY A 104 2.14 4.99 -7.45
CA GLY A 104 2.01 5.64 -6.15
C GLY A 104 0.78 5.18 -5.38
N ALA A 105 0.27 6.11 -4.59
CA ALA A 105 -0.93 5.97 -3.77
C ALA A 105 -2.25 6.20 -4.53
N THR A 106 -2.29 5.96 -5.85
CA THR A 106 -3.51 6.19 -6.65
C THR A 106 -4.68 5.38 -6.09
N PHE A 107 -5.75 6.08 -5.71
CA PHE A 107 -6.96 5.46 -5.18
C PHE A 107 -7.65 4.59 -6.22
N VAL A 108 -8.45 3.64 -5.74
CA VAL A 108 -9.29 2.79 -6.58
C VAL A 108 -10.75 3.19 -6.38
N ASP A 109 -11.37 3.77 -7.40
CA ASP A 109 -12.78 4.22 -7.36
C ASP A 109 -13.73 3.10 -6.94
N ALA A 110 -13.54 1.92 -7.53
CA ALA A 110 -14.37 0.74 -7.28
C ALA A 110 -14.27 0.18 -5.84
N LEU A 111 -13.21 0.50 -5.10
CA LEU A 111 -12.99 0.06 -3.72
C LEU A 111 -13.01 1.23 -2.76
N GLN A 112 -14.12 1.99 -2.73
CA GLN A 112 -14.32 3.04 -1.72
C GLN A 112 -13.21 4.09 -1.67
N HIS A 113 -12.54 4.33 -2.80
CA HIS A 113 -11.37 5.19 -2.90
C HIS A 113 -10.27 4.83 -1.87
N ILE A 114 -10.05 3.54 -1.60
CA ILE A 114 -8.90 3.18 -0.77
C ILE A 114 -7.61 3.45 -1.56
N GLU A 115 -6.59 3.92 -0.87
CA GLU A 115 -5.27 4.22 -1.42
C GLU A 115 -4.24 3.22 -0.89
N PRO A 116 -3.39 2.64 -1.75
CA PRO A 116 -2.22 1.90 -1.29
C PRO A 116 -1.14 2.88 -0.84
N ASP A 117 -0.08 2.38 -0.20
CA ASP A 117 1.11 3.22 0.00
C ASP A 117 1.92 3.36 -1.29
N GLU A 118 1.98 2.28 -2.08
CA GLU A 118 2.55 2.22 -3.42
C GLU A 118 1.87 1.12 -4.24
N SER A 119 1.87 1.23 -5.57
CA SER A 119 1.31 0.21 -6.44
C SER A 119 1.96 0.21 -7.83
N PHE A 120 1.85 -0.92 -8.53
CA PHE A 120 2.43 -1.06 -9.86
C PHE A 120 1.43 -1.59 -10.87
N ALA A 121 1.54 -1.07 -12.10
CA ALA A 121 0.70 -1.44 -13.24
C ALA A 121 1.54 -1.92 -14.43
N PRO A 122 1.08 -2.92 -15.19
CA PRO A 122 1.70 -3.26 -16.46
C PRO A 122 1.53 -2.13 -17.48
N ALA A 123 2.58 -1.87 -18.27
CA ALA A 123 2.51 -0.94 -19.38
C ALA A 123 1.50 -1.43 -20.45
N ARG A 124 0.76 -0.50 -21.07
CA ARG A 124 -0.37 -0.83 -21.95
C ARG A 124 0.00 -1.57 -23.25
N ASN A 125 1.23 -1.38 -23.72
CA ASN A 125 1.70 -1.84 -25.04
C ASN A 125 2.49 -3.16 -25.01
N ILE A 126 2.48 -3.87 -23.88
CA ILE A 126 3.26 -5.12 -23.71
C ILE A 126 2.44 -6.39 -23.97
N GLY A 127 1.14 -6.27 -24.27
CA GLY A 127 0.24 -7.40 -24.42
C GLY A 127 -0.40 -7.89 -23.13
N ALA A 128 -0.40 -7.06 -22.07
CA ALA A 128 -1.08 -7.35 -20.81
C ALA A 128 -2.60 -7.44 -21.00
N ILE A 129 -3.24 -8.41 -20.31
CA ILE A 129 -4.69 -8.56 -20.32
C ILE A 129 -5.27 -7.84 -19.11
N ARG A 130 -5.90 -6.70 -19.37
CA ARG A 130 -6.68 -5.97 -18.38
C ARG A 130 -8.06 -6.62 -18.16
N PRO A 131 -8.55 -6.76 -16.93
CA PRO A 131 -9.94 -7.09 -16.65
C PRO A 131 -10.93 -6.16 -17.41
N ALA A 132 -12.08 -6.70 -17.81
CA ALA A 132 -13.02 -6.01 -18.69
C ALA A 132 -13.65 -4.76 -18.03
N ASN A 133 -13.86 -4.80 -16.72
CA ASN A 133 -14.65 -3.85 -15.94
C ASN A 133 -13.84 -2.75 -15.22
N ILE A 134 -12.54 -2.65 -15.44
CA ILE A 134 -11.68 -1.62 -14.81
C ILE A 134 -10.97 -0.80 -15.89
N THR A 135 -10.64 0.46 -15.63
CA THR A 135 -9.85 1.25 -16.58
C THR A 135 -8.37 0.88 -16.52
N TRP A 136 -7.59 1.28 -17.53
CA TRP A 136 -6.12 1.12 -17.44
C TRP A 136 -5.48 1.97 -16.33
N GLY A 137 -6.13 3.06 -15.90
CA GLY A 137 -5.64 3.89 -14.81
C GLY A 137 -5.84 3.24 -13.43
N GLU A 138 -6.72 2.25 -13.32
CA GLU A 138 -6.96 1.53 -12.07
C GLU A 138 -6.28 0.15 -12.04
N PHE A 139 -5.85 -0.37 -13.19
CA PHE A 139 -5.36 -1.73 -13.35
C PHE A 139 -3.94 -1.91 -12.79
N HIS A 140 -3.84 -2.14 -11.49
CA HIS A 140 -2.58 -2.36 -10.79
C HIS A 140 -2.48 -3.82 -10.36
N THR A 141 -1.39 -4.49 -10.76
CA THR A 141 -1.14 -5.91 -10.48
C THR A 141 -0.44 -6.14 -9.14
N LEU A 142 0.20 -5.10 -8.58
CA LEU A 142 0.85 -5.13 -7.27
C LEU A 142 0.33 -3.98 -6.40
N LYS A 143 -0.04 -4.31 -5.16
CA LYS A 143 -0.38 -3.34 -4.10
C LYS A 143 0.61 -3.49 -2.94
N ILE A 144 1.06 -2.37 -2.39
CA ILE A 144 2.02 -2.33 -1.29
C ILE A 144 1.42 -1.55 -0.11
N GLU A 145 1.61 -2.10 1.09
CA GLU A 145 1.24 -1.47 2.36
C GLU A 145 2.44 -1.50 3.31
N VAL A 146 2.77 -0.35 3.87
CA VAL A 146 3.81 -0.18 4.89
C VAL A 146 3.12 0.31 6.16
N GLY A 147 3.16 -0.50 7.22
CA GLY A 147 2.63 -0.17 8.53
C GLY A 147 3.73 0.14 9.52
N VAL A 148 3.86 1.41 9.92
CA VAL A 148 4.72 1.81 11.05
C VAL A 148 3.91 1.80 12.34
N SER A 149 2.81 2.54 12.31
CA SER A 149 1.80 2.51 13.37
C SER A 149 0.76 1.42 13.13
N ARG A 150 0.53 1.02 11.87
CA ARG A 150 -0.43 -0.03 11.52
C ARG A 150 0.15 -1.41 11.85
N GLY A 151 -0.48 -2.08 12.82
CA GLY A 151 -0.26 -3.50 13.09
C GLY A 151 -0.90 -4.42 12.06
N TRP A 152 -0.68 -5.73 12.21
CA TRP A 152 -1.27 -6.75 11.34
C TRP A 152 -2.80 -6.73 11.35
N ALA A 153 -3.44 -6.34 12.45
CA ALA A 153 -4.88 -6.19 12.54
C ALA A 153 -5.47 -5.11 11.60
N LEU A 154 -4.66 -4.17 11.11
CA LEU A 154 -5.04 -3.18 10.11
C LEU A 154 -4.51 -3.51 8.71
N LEU A 155 -3.33 -4.13 8.61
CA LEU A 155 -2.75 -4.54 7.33
C LEU A 155 -3.50 -5.74 6.71
N ASP A 156 -3.86 -6.75 7.51
CA ASP A 156 -4.50 -7.97 7.03
C ASP A 156 -5.88 -7.70 6.40
N PRO A 157 -6.80 -6.93 7.02
CA PRO A 157 -8.06 -6.58 6.37
C PRO A 157 -7.88 -5.77 5.09
N LYS A 158 -6.86 -4.92 5.02
CA LYS A 158 -6.57 -4.13 3.81
C LYS A 158 -6.05 -5.03 2.68
N ALA A 159 -5.22 -6.03 3.00
CA ALA A 159 -4.83 -7.07 2.03
C ALA A 159 -6.04 -7.86 1.52
N ILE A 160 -6.96 -8.25 2.40
CA ILE A 160 -8.22 -8.92 1.99
C ILE A 160 -9.00 -8.02 1.03
N LEU A 161 -9.13 -6.73 1.34
CA LEU A 161 -9.84 -5.78 0.49
C LEU A 161 -9.15 -5.64 -0.88
N TRP A 162 -7.83 -5.52 -0.93
CA TRP A 162 -7.07 -5.48 -2.18
C TRP A 162 -7.27 -6.72 -3.05
N ALA A 163 -7.38 -7.90 -2.44
CA ALA A 163 -7.56 -9.15 -3.16
C ALA A 163 -8.93 -9.26 -3.85
N THR A 164 -9.90 -8.41 -3.48
CA THR A 164 -11.17 -8.30 -4.19
C THR A 164 -11.08 -7.47 -5.46
N PHE A 165 -10.00 -6.70 -5.65
CA PHE A 165 -9.84 -5.85 -6.82
C PHE A 165 -9.43 -6.66 -8.05
N PRO A 166 -10.15 -6.56 -9.18
CA PRO A 166 -9.80 -7.27 -10.39
C PRO A 166 -8.38 -6.95 -10.87
N GLY A 167 -7.60 -7.98 -11.17
CA GLY A 167 -6.28 -7.83 -11.77
C GLY A 167 -5.12 -7.69 -10.78
N VAL A 168 -5.37 -7.54 -9.47
CA VAL A 168 -4.31 -7.68 -8.46
C VAL A 168 -3.77 -9.11 -8.50
N ALA A 169 -2.45 -9.25 -8.65
CA ALA A 169 -1.75 -10.52 -8.63
C ALA A 169 -0.99 -10.73 -7.30
N TYR A 170 -0.50 -9.63 -6.72
CA TYR A 170 0.28 -9.65 -5.48
C TYR A 170 -0.07 -8.49 -4.56
N ILE A 171 0.00 -8.76 -3.25
CA ILE A 171 -0.10 -7.76 -2.20
C ILE A 171 1.09 -7.95 -1.26
N LEU A 172 1.91 -6.93 -1.11
CA LEU A 172 3.05 -6.92 -0.20
C LEU A 172 2.75 -6.02 1.00
N CYS A 173 2.64 -6.62 2.18
CA CYS A 173 2.47 -5.88 3.43
C CYS A 173 3.76 -5.95 4.23
N ILE A 174 4.24 -4.80 4.70
CA ILE A 174 5.44 -4.67 5.50
C ILE A 174 5.07 -3.97 6.80
N ARG A 175 5.52 -4.50 7.92
CA ARG A 175 5.36 -3.90 9.25
C ARG A 175 6.73 -3.54 9.82
N ILE A 176 6.92 -2.28 10.16
CA ILE A 176 8.13 -1.78 10.80
C ILE A 176 7.73 -1.04 12.07
N SER A 177 7.93 -1.61 13.24
CA SER A 177 7.60 -0.90 14.49
C SER A 177 8.39 0.41 14.61
N PRO A 178 7.88 1.45 15.32
CA PRO A 178 8.54 2.77 15.42
C PRO A 178 9.98 2.74 15.97
N HIS A 179 10.35 1.69 16.69
CA HIS A 179 11.69 1.49 17.24
C HIS A 179 12.42 0.28 16.64
N PHE A 180 11.98 -0.17 15.46
CA PHE A 180 12.58 -1.28 14.69
C PHE A 180 12.73 -2.60 15.47
N ARG A 181 11.93 -2.81 16.52
CA ARG A 181 11.87 -4.06 17.29
C ARG A 181 11.21 -5.20 16.52
N ALA A 182 10.32 -4.86 15.59
CA ALA A 182 9.72 -5.78 14.64
C ALA A 182 9.85 -5.19 13.24
N CYS A 183 10.46 -5.96 12.35
CA CYS A 183 10.58 -5.67 10.92
C CYS A 183 10.13 -6.94 10.20
N GLN A 184 8.88 -6.95 9.77
CA GLN A 184 8.20 -8.15 9.31
C GLN A 184 7.53 -7.91 7.96
N TYR A 185 7.26 -8.96 7.21
CA TYR A 185 6.46 -8.86 6.00
C TYR A 185 5.51 -10.06 5.82
N LYS A 186 4.51 -9.84 4.97
CA LYS A 186 3.68 -10.87 4.35
C LYS A 186 3.57 -10.58 2.86
N LEU A 187 3.75 -11.60 2.03
CA LEU A 187 3.46 -11.55 0.61
C LEU A 187 2.26 -12.44 0.34
N HIS A 188 1.20 -11.84 -0.22
CA HIS A 188 0.00 -12.57 -0.60
C HIS A 188 -0.08 -12.66 -2.13
N SER A 189 -0.38 -13.85 -2.62
CA SER A 189 -0.67 -14.09 -4.02
C SER A 189 -2.19 -14.09 -4.22
N VAL A 190 -2.66 -13.49 -5.32
CA VAL A 190 -4.08 -13.35 -5.66
C VAL A 190 -4.35 -14.00 -7.01
N GLU A 191 -5.38 -14.84 -7.09
CA GLU A 191 -5.78 -15.53 -8.32
C GLU A 191 -7.15 -15.01 -8.81
N PRO A 192 -7.38 -14.93 -10.14
CA PRO A 192 -8.70 -14.58 -10.67
C PRO A 192 -9.80 -15.57 -10.24
N PRO A 193 -11.05 -15.13 -10.02
CA PRO A 193 -11.58 -13.78 -10.21
C PRO A 193 -11.31 -12.81 -9.04
N GLY A 194 -10.48 -13.20 -8.07
CA GLY A 194 -10.16 -12.46 -6.86
C GLY A 194 -10.01 -13.42 -5.68
N GLY A 195 -9.26 -13.00 -4.66
CA GLY A 195 -9.02 -13.79 -3.44
C GLY A 195 -7.57 -14.23 -3.26
N ILE A 196 -7.14 -14.22 -2.01
CA ILE A 196 -5.80 -14.63 -1.61
C ILE A 196 -5.70 -16.14 -1.69
N VAL A 197 -4.65 -16.63 -2.34
CA VAL A 197 -4.34 -18.05 -2.44
C VAL A 197 -3.87 -18.58 -1.09
N GLY A 198 -4.40 -19.74 -0.72
CA GLY A 198 -4.01 -20.43 0.50
C GLY A 198 -4.79 -19.92 1.70
N VAL A 199 -4.06 -19.52 2.74
CA VAL A 199 -4.64 -19.21 4.05
C VAL A 199 -4.97 -17.72 4.14
N ALA A 200 -6.09 -17.38 4.78
CA ALA A 200 -6.50 -15.99 4.98
C ALA A 200 -5.42 -15.19 5.77
N PRO A 201 -5.17 -13.90 5.44
CA PRO A 201 -4.05 -13.13 5.99
C PRO A 201 -3.88 -13.16 7.50
N GLN A 202 -4.98 -13.16 8.26
CA GLN A 202 -4.96 -13.19 9.72
C GLN A 202 -4.39 -14.48 10.32
N PHE A 203 -4.33 -15.56 9.54
CA PHE A 203 -3.75 -16.84 9.96
C PHE A 203 -2.38 -17.10 9.29
N VAL A 204 -1.91 -16.21 8.43
CA VAL A 204 -0.55 -16.26 7.89
C VAL A 204 0.39 -15.65 8.93
N ALA A 205 1.34 -16.44 9.42
CA ALA A 205 2.37 -15.92 10.32
C ALA A 205 3.25 -14.90 9.58
N PRO A 206 3.50 -13.71 10.16
CA PRO A 206 4.43 -12.76 9.57
C PRO A 206 5.85 -13.32 9.58
N ILE A 207 6.63 -12.99 8.55
CA ILE A 207 8.02 -13.42 8.40
C ILE A 207 8.93 -12.27 8.84
N GLU A 208 9.89 -12.56 9.73
CA GLU A 208 10.93 -11.60 10.12
C GLU A 208 11.86 -11.28 8.94
N ILE A 209 12.14 -9.99 8.73
CA ILE A 209 13.03 -9.51 7.68
C ILE A 209 14.48 -9.68 8.14
N ASN A 210 15.23 -10.52 7.44
CA ASN A 210 16.65 -10.79 7.63
C ASN A 210 17.39 -10.88 6.28
N ASP A 211 18.68 -11.22 6.31
CA ASP A 211 19.56 -11.31 5.14
C ASP A 211 19.12 -12.36 4.11
N ALA A 212 18.47 -13.42 4.57
CA ALA A 212 17.87 -14.46 3.72
C ALA A 212 16.51 -14.06 3.12
N THR A 213 15.95 -12.91 3.50
CA THR A 213 14.61 -12.50 3.09
C THR A 213 14.57 -11.94 1.67
N VAL A 214 14.20 -12.80 0.72
CA VAL A 214 13.98 -12.46 -0.69
C VAL A 214 12.50 -12.49 -1.02
N VAL A 215 11.95 -11.35 -1.46
CA VAL A 215 10.62 -11.28 -2.04
C VAL A 215 10.72 -11.77 -3.48
N THR A 216 9.88 -12.74 -3.86
CA THR A 216 9.86 -13.32 -5.20
C THR A 216 8.44 -13.25 -5.75
N MET A 217 8.29 -12.66 -6.94
CA MET A 217 7.02 -12.57 -7.65
C MET A 217 7.21 -13.02 -9.09
N ASP A 218 6.25 -13.77 -9.61
CA ASP A 218 6.26 -14.23 -10.99
C ASP A 218 6.12 -13.04 -11.95
N SER A 219 7.06 -12.91 -12.87
CA SER A 219 7.15 -11.78 -13.78
C SER A 219 5.96 -11.71 -14.73
N ARG A 220 5.45 -12.86 -15.17
CA ARG A 220 4.33 -12.94 -16.11
C ARG A 220 3.03 -12.49 -15.44
N ARG A 221 2.83 -12.88 -14.18
CA ARG A 221 1.69 -12.45 -13.35
C ARG A 221 1.76 -10.98 -13.00
N LEU A 222 2.94 -10.45 -12.65
CA LEU A 222 3.13 -9.01 -12.43
C LEU A 222 2.79 -8.19 -13.67
N LEU A 223 3.12 -8.71 -14.86
CA LEU A 223 2.81 -8.03 -16.12
C LEU A 223 1.42 -8.38 -16.68
N ALA A 224 0.64 -9.21 -15.98
CA ALA A 224 -0.65 -9.76 -16.45
C ALA A 224 -0.60 -10.28 -17.90
N LEU A 225 0.51 -10.94 -18.25
CA LEU A 225 0.74 -11.45 -19.58
C LEU A 225 0.14 -12.84 -19.76
N PRO A 226 -0.59 -13.10 -20.85
CA PRO A 226 -1.05 -14.45 -21.14
C PRO A 226 0.13 -15.36 -21.54
N PRO A 227 0.01 -16.69 -21.41
CA PRO A 227 1.12 -17.63 -21.62
C PRO A 227 1.82 -17.50 -22.98
N GLN A 228 1.07 -17.18 -24.04
CA GLN A 228 1.57 -17.09 -25.41
C GLN A 228 2.32 -15.79 -25.73
N VAL A 229 2.23 -14.76 -24.88
CA VAL A 229 2.97 -13.50 -25.12
C VAL A 229 4.36 -13.62 -24.50
N PRO A 230 5.45 -13.39 -25.23
CA PRO A 230 6.79 -13.43 -24.66
C PRO A 230 6.95 -12.36 -23.57
N LEU A 231 7.78 -12.64 -22.55
CA LEU A 231 8.19 -11.60 -21.61
C LEU A 231 8.97 -10.52 -22.36
N PRO A 232 8.79 -9.22 -22.02
CA PRO A 232 9.55 -8.15 -22.64
C PRO A 232 11.06 -8.34 -22.48
N LEU A 233 11.83 -7.95 -23.51
CA LEU A 233 13.28 -8.08 -23.48
C LEU A 233 13.88 -7.29 -22.31
N GLY A 234 14.77 -7.94 -21.56
CA GLY A 234 15.43 -7.36 -20.39
C GLY A 234 14.59 -7.40 -19.10
N PHE A 235 13.29 -7.71 -19.18
CA PHE A 235 12.48 -7.88 -17.97
C PHE A 235 12.92 -9.15 -17.25
N ALA A 236 12.95 -9.10 -15.92
CA ALA A 236 13.36 -10.21 -15.08
C ALA A 236 12.56 -11.49 -15.42
N ASN A 237 13.24 -12.63 -15.55
CA ASN A 237 12.63 -13.87 -16.00
C ASN A 237 13.27 -15.06 -15.27
N PRO A 238 12.51 -15.94 -14.59
CA PRO A 238 11.04 -15.95 -14.51
C PRO A 238 10.45 -15.03 -13.44
N ASN A 239 11.27 -14.47 -12.55
CA ASN A 239 10.79 -13.75 -11.38
C ASN A 239 11.43 -12.37 -11.23
N VAL A 240 10.66 -11.43 -10.68
CA VAL A 240 11.19 -10.22 -10.05
C VAL A 240 11.57 -10.58 -8.61
N GLN A 241 12.83 -10.32 -8.25
CA GLN A 241 13.37 -10.65 -6.92
C GLN A 241 14.16 -9.48 -6.33
N PHE A 242 13.91 -9.19 -5.05
CA PHE A 242 14.67 -8.19 -4.30
C PHE A 242 14.73 -8.55 -2.81
N GLN A 243 15.75 -8.03 -2.13
CA GLN A 243 15.96 -8.23 -0.69
C GLN A 243 15.32 -7.09 0.11
N LEU A 244 14.64 -7.44 1.21
CA LEU A 244 14.02 -6.45 2.10
C LEU A 244 14.99 -5.88 3.15
N GLN A 245 15.92 -6.69 3.66
CA GLN A 245 16.78 -6.26 4.77
C GLN A 245 17.63 -5.02 4.45
N PRO A 246 18.27 -4.91 3.26
CA PRO A 246 19.02 -3.69 2.93
C PRO A 246 18.15 -2.42 2.97
N LEU A 247 16.87 -2.53 2.60
CA LEU A 247 15.92 -1.40 2.60
C LEU A 247 15.57 -0.98 4.03
N VAL A 248 15.39 -1.96 4.93
CA VAL A 248 15.15 -1.72 6.37
C VAL A 248 16.38 -1.09 7.01
N LEU A 249 17.59 -1.60 6.73
CA LEU A 249 18.83 -1.05 7.27
C LEU A 249 19.08 0.39 6.80
N ASP A 250 18.82 0.70 5.53
CA ASP A 250 18.88 2.09 5.05
C ASP A 250 17.85 2.98 5.76
N THR A 251 16.63 2.49 5.95
CA THR A 251 15.58 3.22 6.68
C THR A 251 16.02 3.56 8.12
N ILE A 252 16.60 2.59 8.84
CA ILE A 252 17.19 2.81 10.17
C ILE A 252 18.30 3.86 10.10
N ALA A 253 19.25 3.69 9.18
CA ALA A 253 20.41 4.57 9.08
C ALA A 253 20.03 6.02 8.73
N ARG A 254 18.96 6.24 7.96
CA ARG A 254 18.48 7.58 7.61
C ARG A 254 17.69 8.23 8.74
N THR A 255 16.82 7.48 9.41
CA THR A 255 16.02 7.99 10.53
C THR A 255 16.86 8.32 11.76
N GLN A 256 17.95 7.60 12.01
CA GLN A 256 18.92 7.91 13.08
C GLN A 256 19.82 9.12 12.77
N ARG A 257 19.94 9.54 11.51
CA ARG A 257 20.73 10.73 11.13
C ARG A 257 19.95 12.04 11.28
N ASN A 258 18.62 11.97 11.33
CA ASN A 258 17.73 13.12 11.35
C ASN A 258 17.09 13.39 12.72
N GLY A 259 17.30 12.51 13.71
CA GLY A 259 16.89 12.71 15.11
C GLY A 259 18.06 13.15 15.99
#